data_AF-A0A972CQP2-F1
#
_entry.id   AF-A0A972CQP2-F1
#
_cell.length_a   1.000
_cell.length_b   1.000
_cell.length_c   1.000
_cell.angle_alpha   90.00
_cell.angle_beta   90.00
_cell.angle_gamma   90.00
#
_symmetry.space_group_name_H-M   'P 1'
#
loop_
_entity.id
_entity.type
_entity.pdbx_description
1 polymer ?
#
loop_
_entity_poly.entity_id
_entity_poly.type
_entity_poly.pdbx_seq_one_letter_code
_entity_poly.pdbx_strand_id
1 'polypeptide(L)'
;LGLVAFVFDTAGGVLFAKLLNLFLKKKVNPMVGAAGISAFPMSARVIQRMAQKEDPTNFVLMQSVSANVAGQLGSIVAGGLLLAIVPALLK
;
A
#
# COMPACT_ATOMS: atom_id res chain seq x y z
N LEU A 1 17.87 -5.77 5.03
CA LEU A 1 16.83 -6.22 4.06
C LEU A 1 15.46 -5.62 4.35
N GLY A 2 14.93 -5.69 5.59
CA GLY A 2 13.57 -5.19 5.91
C GLY A 2 13.30 -3.72 5.54
N LEU A 3 14.22 -2.79 5.86
CA LEU A 3 14.07 -1.37 5.47
C LEU A 3 13.93 -1.21 3.94
N VAL A 4 14.75 -1.94 3.18
CA VAL A 4 14.71 -1.91 1.71
C VAL A 4 13.37 -2.45 1.21
N ALA A 5 12.85 -3.53 1.81
CA ALA A 5 11.52 -4.04 1.50
C ALA A 5 10.41 -3.01 1.75
N PHE A 6 10.43 -2.30 2.89
CA PHE A 6 9.46 -1.23 3.18
C PHE A 6 9.53 -0.07 2.17
N VAL A 7 10.74 0.31 1.76
CA VAL A 7 10.92 1.35 0.73
C VAL A 7 10.33 0.91 -0.60
N PHE A 8 10.60 -0.32 -1.04
CA PHE A 8 10.04 -0.86 -2.28
C PHE A 8 8.51 -1.03 -2.22
N ASP A 9 7.96 -1.44 -1.08
CA ASP A 9 6.52 -1.60 -0.90
C ASP A 9 5.80 -0.24 -1.00
N THR A 10 6.34 0.78 -0.33
CA THR A 10 5.81 2.15 -0.39
C THR A 10 5.96 2.75 -1.79
N ALA A 11 7.15 2.64 -2.38
CA ALA A 11 7.43 3.17 -3.72
C ALA A 11 6.58 2.46 -4.79
N GLY A 12 6.45 1.14 -4.70
CA GLY A 12 5.61 0.31 -5.56
C GLY A 12 4.15 0.75 -5.49
N GLY A 13 3.61 0.94 -4.28
CA GLY A 13 2.24 1.44 -4.09
C GLY A 13 1.99 2.81 -4.70
N VAL A 14 2.93 3.76 -4.53
CA VAL A 14 2.83 5.11 -5.15
C VAL A 14 2.91 5.05 -6.67
N LEU A 15 3.86 4.28 -7.21
CA LEU A 15 4.04 4.12 -8.65
C LEU A 15 2.81 3.45 -9.29
N PHE A 16 2.26 2.44 -8.62
CA PHE A 16 1.05 1.76 -9.06
C PHE A 16 -0.15 2.72 -9.07
N ALA A 17 -0.34 3.53 -8.03
CA ALA A 17 -1.38 4.55 -8.01
C ALA A 17 -1.22 5.58 -9.15
N LYS A 18 0.02 5.98 -9.47
CA LYS A 18 0.30 6.85 -10.62
C LYS A 18 0.00 6.17 -11.94
N LEU A 19 0.32 4.89 -12.08
CA LEU A 19 0.01 4.11 -13.28
C LEU A 19 -1.51 3.98 -13.48
N LEU A 20 -2.27 3.70 -12.42
CA LEU A 20 -3.73 3.68 -12.47
C LEU A 20 -4.31 5.03 -12.91
N ASN A 21 -3.72 6.14 -12.47
CA ASN A 21 -4.15 7.49 -12.86
C ASN A 21 -3.97 7.82 -14.34
N LEU A 22 -3.18 7.05 -15.10
CA LEU A 22 -3.08 7.23 -16.56
C LEU A 22 -4.35 6.76 -17.28
N PHE A 23 -5.08 5.80 -16.71
CA PHE A 23 -6.26 5.19 -17.33
C PHE A 23 -7.57 5.63 -16.67
N LEU A 24 -7.52 6.07 -15.40
CA LEU A 24 -8.72 6.47 -14.65
C LEU A 24 -9.18 7.90 -15.01
N LYS A 25 -10.48 8.03 -15.31
CA LYS A 25 -11.14 9.35 -15.48
C LYS A 25 -11.13 10.15 -14.17
N LYS A 26 -11.35 9.48 -13.03
CA LYS A 26 -11.27 10.06 -11.69
C LYS A 26 -9.96 9.64 -11.03
N LYS A 27 -9.03 10.58 -10.94
CA LYS A 27 -7.68 10.32 -10.41
C LYS A 27 -7.73 10.04 -8.90
N VAL A 28 -6.93 9.06 -8.48
CA VAL A 28 -6.69 8.68 -7.09
C VAL A 28 -5.46 9.44 -6.58
N ASN A 29 -5.50 9.91 -5.34
CA ASN A 29 -4.34 10.56 -4.72
C ASN A 29 -3.20 9.53 -4.55
N PRO A 30 -2.00 9.73 -5.16
CA PRO A 30 -0.90 8.77 -5.04
C PRO A 30 -0.43 8.51 -3.61
N MET A 31 -0.68 9.45 -2.67
CA MET A 31 -0.40 9.23 -1.25
C MET A 31 -1.20 8.05 -0.66
N VAL A 32 -2.41 7.79 -1.17
CA VAL A 32 -3.20 6.61 -0.80
C VAL A 32 -2.51 5.31 -1.23
N GLY A 33 -1.80 5.34 -2.36
CA GLY A 33 -0.98 4.21 -2.82
C GLY A 33 0.14 3.85 -1.84
N ALA A 34 0.79 4.86 -1.24
CA ALA A 34 1.77 4.64 -0.17
C ALA A 34 1.18 4.01 1.09
N ALA A 35 -0.13 4.20 1.34
CA ALA A 35 -0.80 3.62 2.51
C ALA A 35 -0.90 2.09 2.43
N GLY A 36 -0.67 1.50 1.25
CA GLY A 36 -0.83 0.07 0.97
C GLY A 36 0.16 -0.87 1.66
N ILE A 37 1.14 -0.36 2.41
CA ILE A 37 2.01 -1.22 3.21
C ILE A 37 1.22 -1.91 4.33
N SER A 38 1.61 -3.12 4.73
CA SER A 38 0.89 -3.95 5.72
C SER A 38 1.08 -3.51 7.19
N ALA A 39 0.94 -2.21 7.46
CA ALA A 39 1.11 -1.61 8.79
C ALA A 39 -0.21 -1.00 9.28
N PHE A 40 -1.19 -1.86 9.56
CA PHE A 40 -2.51 -1.45 10.01
C PHE A 40 -2.56 -1.05 11.50
N PRO A 41 -3.25 0.05 11.88
CA PRO A 41 -3.82 1.12 11.05
C PRO A 41 -2.84 2.30 10.82
N MET A 42 -1.59 2.18 11.27
CA MET A 42 -0.64 3.29 11.37
C MET A 42 -0.23 3.89 10.02
N SER A 43 -0.02 3.08 8.98
CA SER A 43 0.31 3.56 7.63
C SER A 43 -0.73 4.56 7.11
N ALA A 44 -2.01 4.20 7.21
CA ALA A 44 -3.12 5.07 6.81
C ALA A 44 -3.15 6.40 7.59
N ARG A 45 -2.82 6.37 8.89
CA ARG A 45 -2.75 7.58 9.74
C ARG A 45 -1.56 8.46 9.38
N VAL A 46 -0.41 7.88 9.05
CA VAL A 46 0.76 8.64 8.59
C VAL A 46 0.45 9.36 7.29
N ILE A 47 -0.19 8.67 6.33
CA ILE A 47 -0.63 9.26 5.07
C ILE A 47 -1.65 10.37 5.30
N GLN A 48 -2.64 10.19 6.17
CA GLN A 48 -3.57 11.26 6.52
C GLN A 48 -2.85 12.49 7.11
N ARG A 49 -1.87 12.28 8.00
CA ARG A 49 -1.08 13.38 8.57
C ARG A 49 -0.24 14.09 7.52
N MET A 50 0.32 13.37 6.54
CA MET A 50 1.05 14.00 5.43
C MET A 50 0.11 14.78 4.51
N ALA A 51 -1.05 14.22 4.17
CA ALA A 51 -2.05 14.91 3.36
C ALA A 51 -2.55 16.21 4.03
N GLN A 52 -2.78 16.19 5.35
CA GLN A 52 -3.17 17.38 6.11
C GLN A 52 -2.08 18.44 6.23
N LYS A 53 -0.80 18.05 6.15
CA LYS A 53 0.32 19.00 6.13
C LYS A 53 0.40 19.74 4.80
N GLU A 54 0.09 19.07 3.70
CA GLU A 54 0.04 19.66 2.36
C GLU A 54 -1.25 20.48 2.16
N ASP A 55 -2.40 19.96 2.60
CA ASP A 55 -3.70 20.61 2.54
C ASP A 55 -4.57 20.20 3.74
N PRO A 56 -4.87 21.13 4.68
CA PRO A 56 -5.67 20.83 5.88
C PRO A 56 -7.07 20.30 5.59
N THR A 57 -7.61 20.55 4.39
CA THR A 57 -8.95 20.12 3.97
C THR A 57 -8.95 18.76 3.26
N ASN A 58 -7.77 18.19 2.99
CA ASN A 58 -7.62 16.94 2.25
C ASN A 58 -7.68 15.72 3.17
N PHE A 59 -8.88 15.17 3.34
CA PHE A 59 -9.11 13.96 4.15
C PHE A 59 -9.07 12.70 3.28
N VAL A 60 -7.96 11.96 3.39
CA VAL A 60 -7.71 10.71 2.67
C VAL A 60 -7.71 9.47 3.56
N LEU A 61 -8.01 9.62 4.86
CA LEU A 61 -7.92 8.55 5.85
C LEU A 61 -8.79 7.34 5.47
N MET A 62 -10.03 7.57 5.04
CA MET A 62 -10.97 6.48 4.70
C MET A 62 -10.44 5.63 3.54
N GLN A 63 -9.95 6.28 2.50
CA GLN A 63 -9.35 5.63 1.34
C GLN A 63 -8.03 4.95 1.72
N SER A 64 -7.20 5.61 2.53
CA SER A 64 -5.91 5.08 2.99
C SER A 64 -6.08 3.85 3.88
N VAL A 65 -7.14 3.78 4.69
CA VAL A 65 -7.48 2.60 5.49
C VAL A 65 -7.79 1.41 4.57
N SER A 66 -8.59 1.61 3.51
CA SER A 66 -8.88 0.54 2.56
C SER A 66 -7.62 0.01 1.84
N ALA A 67 -6.71 0.91 1.43
CA ALA A 67 -5.44 0.53 0.82
C ALA A 67 -4.57 -0.28 1.79
N ASN A 68 -4.49 0.14 3.05
CA ASN A 68 -3.71 -0.54 4.09
C ASN A 68 -4.27 -1.96 4.39
N VAL A 69 -5.59 -2.12 4.45
CA VAL A 69 -6.24 -3.43 4.60
C VAL A 69 -5.92 -4.33 3.40
N ALA A 70 -5.96 -3.79 2.18
CA ALA A 70 -5.60 -4.55 0.98
C ALA A 70 -4.14 -5.03 1.02
N GLY A 71 -3.21 -4.19 1.49
CA GLY A 71 -1.82 -4.56 1.73
C GLY A 71 -1.66 -5.76 2.66
N GLN A 72 -2.37 -5.71 3.80
CA GLN A 72 -2.31 -6.79 4.79
C GLN A 72 -2.88 -8.12 4.25
N LEU A 73 -3.95 -8.08 3.44
CA LEU A 73 -4.46 -9.25 2.74
C LEU A 73 -3.45 -9.78 1.71
N GLY A 74 -2.81 -8.89 0.95
CA GLY A 74 -1.78 -9.24 -0.03
C GLY A 74 -0.60 -9.99 0.61
N SER A 75 -0.14 -9.54 1.78
CA SER A 75 0.93 -10.22 2.52
C SER A 75 0.55 -11.63 2.95
N ILE A 76 -0.70 -11.84 3.40
CA ILE A 76 -1.20 -13.17 3.79
C ILE A 76 -1.26 -14.10 2.57
N VAL A 77 -1.75 -13.61 1.42
CA VAL A 77 -1.80 -14.38 0.18
C VAL A 77 -0.39 -14.76 -0.29
N ALA A 78 0.55 -13.81 -0.29
CA ALA A 78 1.93 -14.08 -0.68
C ALA A 78 2.60 -15.09 0.27
N GLY A 79 2.38 -14.96 1.58
CA GLY A 79 2.87 -15.91 2.57
C GLY A 79 2.29 -17.32 2.37
N GLY A 80 0.98 -17.42 2.14
CA GLY A 80 0.30 -18.69 1.86
C GLY A 80 0.82 -19.37 0.58
N LEU A 81 1.06 -18.59 -0.47
CA LEU A 81 1.60 -19.10 -1.73
C LEU A 81 3.03 -19.63 -1.54
N LEU A 82 3.89 -18.90 -0.81
CA LEU A 82 5.25 -19.35 -0.51
C LEU A 82 5.24 -20.66 0.28
N LEU A 83 4.36 -20.79 1.28
CA LEU A 83 4.22 -22.03 2.05
C LEU A 83 3.75 -23.22 1.20
N ALA A 84 2.96 -22.99 0.15
CA ALA A 84 2.52 -24.03 -0.77
C ALA A 84 3.61 -24.41 -1.80
N ILE A 85 4.32 -23.42 -2.35
CA ILE A 85 5.26 -23.61 -3.46
C ILE A 85 6.61 -24.13 -2.97
N VAL A 86 7.16 -23.60 -1.87
CA VAL A 86 8.53 -23.94 -1.42
C VAL A 86 8.68 -25.45 -1.14
N PRO A 87 7.76 -26.14 -0.44
CA PRO A 87 7.86 -27.58 -0.25
C PRO A 87 7.70 -28.39 -1.54
N ALA A 88 6.96 -27.87 -2.52
CA ALA A 88 6.76 -28.51 -3.82
C ALA A 88 8.00 -28.39 -4.72
N LEU A 89 8.78 -27.31 -4.58
CA LEU A 89 10.00 -27.04 -5.35
C LEU A 89 11.25 -27.72 -4.76
N LEU A 90 11.21 -28.10 -3.48
CA LEU A 90 12.29 -28.81 -2.78
C LEU A 90 12.17 -30.34 -2.83
N LYS A 91 11.11 -30.87 -3.44
CA LYS A 91 10.98 -32.29 -3.81
C LYS A 91 11.53 -32.52 -5.21
#